data_AF-A0A2V6K0X6-F1
#
_entry.id   AF-A0A2V6K0X6-F1
#
_cell.length_a   1.000
_cell.length_b   1.000
_cell.length_c   1.000
_cell.angle_alpha   90.00
_cell.angle_beta   90.00
_cell.angle_gamma   90.00
#
_symmetry.space_group_name_H-M   'P 1'
#
loop_
_entity.id
_entity.type
_entity.pdbx_description
1 polymer ?
#
loop_
_entity_poly.entity_id
_entity_poly.type
_entity_poly.pdbx_seq_one_letter_code
_entity_poly.pdbx_strand_id
1 'polypeptide(L)'
;MCGFGKRLDEHFRRLPGVKAVYTFMACGTQPLSWLKERPYANVKTRCGFWSIESGPYSPQFRELKDVYGMRRGSVPTAHPVPKLEELIANTGPDVLVMQTGGNLFDLFPDHKTVRPDRDAAALREYIFPFVVKAISPPSLLKKIYWIASPTSGRVSKAVQDFVVDQVRAQFGAAAMVIDSRALISYPYRHMEPDHEHFVGEDMDRWADNVFGILSGDLAAKPLASLKPLSEAFPQIAEANPPGPVAPADASDERVVNLSARLVFKSKPMSVEEFLPYQESLVGYVYDVRKVLGGRYNESQVLVMHPAYIGLRKQSLRKYKIGKAYRLKLHQLEGTPWNTVKRKDDSGLINLEPYIQVEDENKYPGTSRSN
;
A
#
# COMPACT_ATOMS: atom_id res chain seq x y z
N MET A 1 1.79 6.89 -14.22
CA MET A 1 2.37 6.73 -12.86
C MET A 1 3.02 7.98 -12.27
N CYS A 2 3.55 8.94 -13.06
CA CYS A 2 4.45 9.94 -12.46
C CYS A 2 4.28 11.41 -12.87
N GLY A 3 3.19 11.78 -13.56
CA GLY A 3 2.91 13.21 -13.82
C GLY A 3 2.60 13.95 -12.51
N PHE A 4 1.70 13.38 -11.70
CA PHE A 4 1.20 14.02 -10.47
C PHE A 4 2.31 14.43 -9.51
N GLY A 5 3.11 13.46 -9.04
CA GLY A 5 4.14 13.73 -8.03
C GLY A 5 5.24 14.67 -8.53
N LYS A 6 5.65 14.53 -9.79
CA LYS A 6 6.61 15.45 -10.42
C LYS A 6 6.07 16.88 -10.51
N ARG A 7 4.83 17.02 -10.98
CA ARG A 7 4.18 18.32 -11.13
C ARG A 7 4.00 19.02 -9.78
N LEU A 8 3.60 18.27 -8.76
CA LEU A 8 3.46 18.79 -7.40
C LEU A 8 4.82 19.18 -6.79
N ASP A 9 5.86 18.38 -6.98
CA ASP A 9 7.23 18.70 -6.58
C ASP A 9 7.73 20.00 -7.24
N GLU A 10 7.53 20.17 -8.55
CA GLU A 10 7.90 21.38 -9.29
C GLU A 10 7.23 22.64 -8.71
N HIS A 11 5.95 22.55 -8.32
CA HIS A 11 5.24 23.65 -7.69
C HIS A 11 5.83 24.02 -6.34
N PHE A 12 6.07 23.05 -5.45
CA PHE A 12 6.68 23.31 -4.15
C PHE A 12 8.09 23.90 -4.28
N ARG A 13 8.90 23.45 -5.23
CA ARG A 13 10.23 24.02 -5.47
C ARG A 13 10.20 25.47 -5.96
N ARG A 14 9.11 25.89 -6.61
CA ARG A 14 8.91 27.28 -7.08
C ARG A 14 8.32 28.19 -6.01
N LEU A 15 7.80 27.65 -4.90
CA LEU A 15 7.21 28.47 -3.84
C LEU A 15 8.28 29.25 -3.07
N PRO A 16 8.14 30.58 -2.97
CA PRO A 16 8.96 31.37 -2.06
C PRO A 16 8.83 30.86 -0.63
N GLY A 17 9.95 30.67 0.06
CA GLY A 17 10.00 30.18 1.44
C GLY A 17 10.09 28.65 1.60
N VAL A 18 9.97 27.88 0.53
CA VAL A 18 10.29 26.44 0.56
C VAL A 18 11.81 26.27 0.40
N LYS A 19 12.48 25.84 1.48
CA LYS A 19 13.94 25.65 1.49
C LYS A 19 14.38 24.39 0.76
N ALA A 20 13.61 23.31 0.89
CA ALA A 20 13.94 22.01 0.32
C ALA A 20 12.65 21.19 0.10
N VAL A 21 12.67 20.37 -0.93
CA VAL A 21 11.63 19.39 -1.27
C VAL A 21 12.28 18.03 -1.46
N TYR A 22 11.69 16.99 -0.86
CA TYR A 22 12.09 15.60 -1.01
C TYR A 22 10.86 14.79 -1.40
N THR A 23 10.83 14.35 -2.65
CA THR A 23 9.70 13.62 -3.23
C THR A 23 10.11 12.19 -3.50
N PHE A 24 9.34 11.24 -2.97
CA PHE A 24 9.54 9.81 -3.18
C PHE A 24 8.25 9.20 -3.72
N MET A 25 8.33 8.57 -4.88
CA MET A 25 7.21 7.93 -5.55
C MET A 25 7.53 6.45 -5.70
N ALA A 26 6.79 5.59 -4.99
CA ALA A 26 6.92 4.15 -5.05
C ALA A 26 5.56 3.51 -5.34
N CYS A 27 5.39 3.00 -6.56
CA CYS A 27 4.13 2.37 -6.97
C CYS A 27 3.85 1.05 -6.22
N GLY A 28 2.57 0.71 -6.07
CA GLY A 28 2.15 -0.55 -5.43
C GLY A 28 2.39 -0.57 -3.93
N THR A 29 2.55 0.59 -3.30
CA THR A 29 2.78 0.71 -1.87
C THR A 29 1.50 1.11 -1.15
N GLN A 30 1.38 0.65 0.09
CA GLN A 30 0.36 1.09 1.04
C GLN A 30 1.05 1.83 2.19
N PRO A 31 0.34 2.50 3.11
CA PRO A 31 0.97 3.31 4.15
C PRO A 31 1.99 2.52 4.98
N LEU A 32 1.66 1.28 5.37
CA LEU A 32 2.56 0.41 6.12
C LEU A 32 3.86 0.05 5.38
N SER A 33 3.88 0.05 4.03
CA SER A 33 5.10 -0.20 3.25
C SER A 33 6.22 0.80 3.55
N TRP A 34 5.86 1.98 4.05
CA TRP A 34 6.77 3.07 4.39
C TRP A 34 7.26 3.00 5.84
N LEU A 35 6.89 2.00 6.63
CA LEU A 35 7.31 1.89 8.03
C LEU A 35 8.44 0.87 8.21
N LYS A 36 9.23 1.05 9.28
CA LYS A 36 10.32 0.13 9.67
C LYS A 36 9.84 -1.16 10.32
N GLU A 37 8.60 -1.19 10.77
CA GLU A 37 8.04 -2.31 11.50
C GLU A 37 7.99 -3.56 10.61
N ARG A 38 8.29 -4.73 11.18
CA ARG A 38 8.15 -5.99 10.45
C ARG A 38 6.66 -6.28 10.23
N PRO A 39 6.28 -6.87 9.07
CA PRO A 39 7.14 -7.37 7.99
C PRO A 39 7.60 -6.30 6.98
N TYR A 40 7.20 -5.04 7.13
CA TYR A 40 7.34 -3.98 6.13
C TYR A 40 8.76 -3.40 5.97
N ALA A 41 9.63 -3.64 6.94
CA ALA A 41 11.02 -3.16 6.98
C ALA A 41 11.79 -3.30 5.66
N ASN A 42 11.55 -4.38 4.89
CA ASN A 42 12.30 -4.72 3.68
C ASN A 42 11.44 -4.70 2.40
N VAL A 43 10.27 -4.07 2.42
CA VAL A 43 9.39 -3.97 1.24
C VAL A 43 10.09 -3.25 0.11
N LYS A 44 9.93 -3.78 -1.10
CA LYS A 44 10.46 -3.21 -2.35
C LYS A 44 9.33 -2.96 -3.34
N THR A 45 9.36 -1.82 -4.02
CA THR A 45 8.55 -1.59 -5.22
C THR A 45 9.23 -2.20 -6.44
N ARG A 46 8.42 -2.80 -7.31
CA ARG A 46 8.83 -3.31 -8.64
C ARG A 46 8.01 -2.71 -9.76
N CYS A 47 7.07 -1.85 -9.39
CA CYS A 47 6.13 -1.23 -10.29
C CYS A 47 6.72 0.08 -10.86
N GLY A 48 7.70 0.65 -10.17
CA GLY A 48 8.38 1.88 -10.54
C GLY A 48 8.77 2.66 -9.30
N PHE A 49 9.90 3.34 -9.38
CA PHE A 49 10.45 4.20 -8.36
C PHE A 49 10.94 5.51 -8.96
N TRP A 50 10.64 6.62 -8.30
CA TRP A 50 11.21 7.92 -8.64
C TRP A 50 11.44 8.74 -7.38
N SER A 51 12.67 9.22 -7.16
CA SER A 51 12.97 10.23 -6.16
C SER A 51 13.47 11.53 -6.79
N ILE A 52 13.08 12.65 -6.17
CA ILE A 52 13.55 14.00 -6.49
C ILE A 52 13.94 14.63 -5.15
N GLU A 53 15.24 14.74 -4.90
CA GLU A 53 15.79 15.07 -3.58
C GLU A 53 16.59 16.36 -3.67
N SER A 54 16.26 17.33 -2.82
CA SER A 54 17.05 18.57 -2.74
C SER A 54 18.45 18.27 -2.20
N GLY A 55 19.48 18.88 -2.79
CA GLY A 55 20.83 18.82 -2.23
C GLY A 55 20.93 19.67 -0.96
N PRO A 56 21.76 19.28 0.02
CA PRO A 56 22.04 20.15 1.16
C PRO A 56 22.70 21.44 0.63
N TYR A 57 22.01 22.56 0.79
CA TYR A 57 22.50 23.90 0.43
C TYR A 57 22.80 24.11 -1.07
N SER A 58 22.18 23.32 -1.96
CA SER A 58 22.34 23.46 -3.41
C SER A 58 20.99 23.68 -4.10
N PRO A 59 20.92 24.57 -5.11
CA PRO A 59 19.75 24.68 -5.98
C PRO A 59 19.59 23.45 -6.90
N GLN A 60 20.62 22.60 -6.98
CA GLN A 60 20.55 21.35 -7.73
C GLN A 60 19.83 20.28 -6.90
N PHE A 61 18.93 19.55 -7.56
CA PHE A 61 18.27 18.38 -6.99
C PHE A 61 18.80 17.12 -7.65
N ARG A 62 18.87 16.03 -6.88
CA ARG A 62 19.18 14.70 -7.40
C ARG A 62 17.88 14.04 -7.83
N GLU A 63 17.87 13.54 -9.06
CA GLU A 63 16.76 12.77 -9.59
C GLU A 63 17.20 11.33 -9.84
N LEU A 64 16.49 10.38 -9.23
CA LEU A 64 16.62 8.95 -9.55
C LEU A 64 15.28 8.47 -10.07
N LYS A 65 15.23 8.02 -11.31
CA LYS A 65 14.01 7.54 -11.94
C LYS A 65 14.23 6.16 -12.52
N ASP A 66 13.40 5.20 -12.10
CA ASP A 66 13.32 3.85 -12.65
C ASP A 66 11.86 3.42 -12.77
N VAL A 67 11.27 3.65 -13.94
CA VAL A 67 9.86 3.39 -14.22
C VAL A 67 9.70 2.66 -15.56
N TYR A 68 8.55 2.00 -15.75
CA TYR A 68 8.22 1.38 -17.03
C TYR A 68 8.30 2.37 -18.20
N GLY A 69 8.84 1.89 -19.32
CA GLY A 69 8.83 2.65 -20.57
C GLY A 69 9.85 3.81 -20.65
N MET A 70 10.75 3.98 -19.67
CA MET A 70 11.83 4.97 -19.78
C MET A 70 12.73 4.74 -21.00
N ARG A 71 12.91 3.48 -21.39
CA ARG A 71 13.51 3.04 -22.66
C ARG A 71 12.60 1.98 -23.26
N ARG A 72 12.64 1.78 -24.57
CA ARG A 72 11.84 0.73 -25.24
C ARG A 72 12.14 -0.63 -24.59
N GLY A 73 11.11 -1.26 -24.02
CA GLY A 73 11.24 -2.54 -23.32
C GLY A 73 11.82 -2.47 -21.89
N SER A 74 12.05 -1.27 -21.35
CA SER A 74 12.56 -1.09 -19.99
C SER A 74 11.52 -1.53 -18.96
N VAL A 75 11.94 -2.42 -18.08
CA VAL A 75 11.21 -2.89 -16.90
C VAL A 75 11.98 -2.43 -15.67
N PRO A 76 11.33 -1.78 -14.68
CA PRO A 76 12.01 -1.28 -13.51
C PRO A 76 12.54 -2.41 -12.63
N THR A 77 13.66 -2.14 -11.97
CA THR A 77 14.26 -3.05 -10.97
C THR A 77 13.55 -2.93 -9.62
N ALA A 78 13.84 -3.87 -8.71
CA ALA A 78 13.26 -3.83 -7.37
C ALA A 78 13.97 -2.77 -6.50
N HIS A 79 13.25 -1.71 -6.11
CA HIS A 79 13.76 -0.63 -5.26
C HIS A 79 13.21 -0.73 -3.84
N PRO A 80 14.04 -0.63 -2.79
CA PRO A 80 13.56 -0.47 -1.42
C PRO A 80 12.60 0.72 -1.31
N VAL A 81 11.47 0.52 -0.62
CA VAL A 81 10.57 1.63 -0.27
C VAL A 81 11.23 2.39 0.88
N PRO A 82 11.52 3.70 0.73
CA PRO A 82 12.08 4.52 1.80
C PRO A 82 11.21 4.49 3.05
N LYS A 83 11.84 4.58 4.23
CA LYS A 83 11.11 4.49 5.50
C LYS A 83 10.82 5.87 6.08
N LEU A 84 9.57 6.13 6.41
CA LEU A 84 9.06 7.40 6.91
C LEU A 84 9.90 7.90 8.09
N GLU A 85 10.22 7.02 9.03
CA GLU A 85 10.99 7.35 10.22
C GLU A 85 12.40 7.83 9.86
N GLU A 86 13.04 7.20 8.85
CA GLU A 86 14.33 7.64 8.31
C GLU A 86 14.21 8.94 7.53
N LEU A 87 13.18 9.07 6.70
CA LEU A 87 12.95 10.27 5.91
C LEU A 87 12.75 11.48 6.82
N ILE A 88 11.91 11.37 7.85
CA ILE A 88 11.68 12.44 8.83
C ILE A 88 12.99 12.77 9.57
N ALA A 89 13.70 11.76 10.07
CA ALA A 89 14.94 11.97 10.81
C ALA A 89 16.05 12.62 9.96
N ASN A 90 16.19 12.20 8.70
CA ASN A 90 17.27 12.65 7.83
C ASN A 90 17.00 13.99 7.15
N THR A 91 15.72 14.30 6.88
CA THR A 91 15.35 15.52 6.12
C THR A 91 14.76 16.63 6.99
N GLY A 92 14.30 16.33 8.20
CA GLY A 92 13.71 17.29 9.13
C GLY A 92 12.56 18.12 8.54
N PRO A 93 11.54 17.50 7.89
CA PRO A 93 10.51 18.26 7.18
C PRO A 93 9.55 18.94 8.17
N ASP A 94 9.09 20.15 7.84
CA ASP A 94 7.96 20.80 8.53
C ASP A 94 6.60 20.25 8.06
N VAL A 95 6.54 19.79 6.80
CA VAL A 95 5.31 19.36 6.13
C VAL A 95 5.50 17.99 5.48
N LEU A 96 4.57 17.09 5.71
CA LEU A 96 4.45 15.81 4.99
C LEU A 96 3.25 15.86 4.05
N VAL A 97 3.48 15.55 2.78
CA VAL A 97 2.41 15.34 1.80
C VAL A 97 2.43 13.88 1.38
N MET A 98 1.35 13.16 1.62
CA MET A 98 1.21 11.74 1.28
C MET A 98 0.05 11.56 0.31
N GLN A 99 0.32 10.97 -0.86
CA GLN A 99 -0.72 10.52 -1.78
C GLN A 99 -0.80 9.00 -1.74
N THR A 100 -1.89 8.48 -1.20
CA THR A 100 -2.19 7.04 -1.20
C THR A 100 -3.69 6.83 -0.99
N GLY A 101 -4.20 5.67 -1.41
CA GLY A 101 -5.62 5.35 -1.25
C GLY A 101 -6.12 4.28 -2.21
N GLY A 102 -5.61 4.22 -3.44
CA GLY A 102 -6.04 3.24 -4.45
C GLY A 102 -5.86 1.80 -3.96
N ASN A 103 -4.68 1.51 -3.41
CA ASN A 103 -4.38 0.18 -2.87
C ASN A 103 -5.15 -0.16 -1.58
N LEU A 104 -5.80 0.82 -0.92
CA LEU A 104 -6.69 0.52 0.21
C LEU A 104 -8.01 -0.10 -0.27
N PHE A 105 -8.38 0.09 -1.54
CA PHE A 105 -9.57 -0.55 -2.12
C PHE A 105 -9.41 -2.07 -2.23
N ASP A 106 -8.19 -2.59 -2.31
CA ASP A 106 -7.91 -4.04 -2.35
C ASP A 106 -8.30 -4.77 -1.05
N LEU A 107 -8.59 -4.03 0.03
CA LEU A 107 -9.15 -4.57 1.27
C LEU A 107 -10.63 -4.97 1.13
N PHE A 108 -11.29 -4.60 0.04
CA PHE A 108 -12.69 -4.88 -0.27
C PHE A 108 -12.76 -5.91 -1.40
N PRO A 109 -12.87 -7.22 -1.13
CA PRO A 109 -12.66 -8.26 -2.15
C PRO A 109 -13.53 -8.16 -3.41
N ASP A 110 -14.75 -7.61 -3.29
CA ASP A 110 -15.69 -7.43 -4.40
C ASP A 110 -15.68 -6.00 -4.98
N HIS A 111 -14.88 -5.11 -4.40
CA HIS A 111 -14.81 -3.66 -4.67
C HIS A 111 -16.17 -2.93 -4.61
N LYS A 112 -17.20 -3.53 -4.01
CA LYS A 112 -18.59 -3.07 -4.10
C LYS A 112 -19.24 -2.93 -2.74
N THR A 113 -18.98 -3.84 -1.82
CA THR A 113 -19.72 -3.94 -0.57
C THR A 113 -18.88 -3.43 0.60
N VAL A 114 -19.52 -2.64 1.47
CA VAL A 114 -18.94 -2.19 2.74
C VAL A 114 -19.55 -3.00 3.88
N ARG A 115 -18.69 -3.54 4.74
CA ARG A 115 -19.01 -4.16 6.03
C ARG A 115 -18.43 -3.27 7.14
N PRO A 116 -19.16 -2.26 7.63
CA PRO A 116 -18.59 -1.14 8.38
C PRO A 116 -17.67 -1.53 9.53
N ASP A 117 -18.10 -2.43 10.43
CA ASP A 117 -17.29 -2.79 11.61
C ASP A 117 -15.99 -3.49 11.24
N ARG A 118 -16.06 -4.45 10.30
CA ARG A 118 -14.91 -5.21 9.83
C ARG A 118 -13.96 -4.32 9.02
N ASP A 119 -14.50 -3.53 8.09
CA ASP A 119 -13.72 -2.76 7.14
C ASP A 119 -13.08 -1.54 7.80
N ALA A 120 -13.74 -0.94 8.79
CA ALA A 120 -13.14 0.11 9.62
C ALA A 120 -11.95 -0.43 10.42
N ALA A 121 -12.10 -1.61 11.04
CA ALA A 121 -11.01 -2.25 11.77
C ALA A 121 -9.81 -2.58 10.85
N ALA A 122 -10.07 -3.19 9.69
CA ALA A 122 -9.02 -3.50 8.72
C ALA A 122 -8.32 -2.24 8.19
N LEU A 123 -9.06 -1.19 7.84
CA LEU A 123 -8.46 0.08 7.41
C LEU A 123 -7.61 0.72 8.52
N ARG A 124 -8.06 0.61 9.78
CA ARG A 124 -7.33 1.13 10.93
C ARG A 124 -5.95 0.51 11.08
N GLU A 125 -5.82 -0.79 10.88
CA GLU A 125 -4.53 -1.48 10.93
C GLU A 125 -3.54 -0.97 9.87
N TYR A 126 -4.05 -0.47 8.73
CA TYR A 126 -3.22 0.00 7.61
C TYR A 126 -2.84 1.47 7.71
N ILE A 127 -3.72 2.30 8.27
CA ILE A 127 -3.57 3.76 8.29
C ILE A 127 -3.03 4.22 9.65
N PHE A 128 -3.60 3.76 10.76
CA PHE A 128 -3.30 4.31 12.08
C PHE A 128 -1.83 4.17 12.50
N PRO A 129 -1.13 3.04 12.28
CA PRO A 129 0.30 2.95 12.58
C PRO A 129 1.14 3.99 11.83
N PHE A 130 0.78 4.28 10.58
CA PHE A 130 1.46 5.32 9.80
C PHE A 130 1.25 6.71 10.42
N VAL A 131 0.03 7.03 10.83
CA VAL A 131 -0.28 8.30 11.51
C VAL A 131 0.57 8.44 12.77
N VAL A 132 0.55 7.41 13.63
CA VAL A 132 1.29 7.38 14.89
C VAL A 132 2.78 7.62 14.63
N LYS A 133 3.40 6.91 13.68
CA LYS A 133 4.82 7.10 13.36
C LYS A 133 5.14 8.47 12.78
N ALA A 134 4.24 9.04 11.97
CA ALA A 134 4.44 10.37 11.42
C ALA A 134 4.50 11.44 12.53
N ILE A 135 3.66 11.33 13.56
CA ILE A 135 3.53 12.37 14.60
C ILE A 135 4.24 12.04 15.91
N SER A 136 4.77 10.83 16.09
CA SER A 136 5.47 10.48 17.34
C SER A 136 6.80 11.22 17.48
N PRO A 137 7.22 11.61 18.69
CA PRO A 137 8.59 12.09 18.94
C PRO A 137 9.64 11.13 18.36
N PRO A 138 10.74 11.64 17.76
CA PRO A 138 11.17 13.04 17.72
C PRO A 138 10.65 13.83 16.50
N SER A 139 9.52 13.43 15.88
CA SER A 139 8.97 14.14 14.71
C SER A 139 8.71 15.62 15.00
N LEU A 140 9.21 16.46 14.09
CA LEU A 140 9.02 17.91 14.09
C LEU A 140 7.97 18.36 13.05
N LEU A 141 7.25 17.41 12.45
CA LEU A 141 6.19 17.71 11.49
C LEU A 141 5.16 18.62 12.14
N LYS A 142 4.87 19.74 11.49
CA LYS A 142 3.83 20.70 11.89
C LYS A 142 2.54 20.49 11.12
N LYS A 143 2.62 19.80 9.97
CA LYS A 143 1.47 19.60 9.10
C LYS A 143 1.57 18.32 8.29
N ILE A 144 0.45 17.63 8.16
CA ILE A 144 0.29 16.47 7.28
C ILE A 144 -0.86 16.75 6.33
N TYR A 145 -0.63 16.50 5.04
CA TYR A 145 -1.66 16.47 4.02
C TYR A 145 -1.77 15.06 3.46
N TRP A 146 -2.98 14.51 3.50
CA TRP A 146 -3.29 13.23 2.90
C TRP A 146 -4.14 13.42 1.66
N ILE A 147 -3.57 13.14 0.49
CA ILE A 147 -4.27 13.23 -0.79
C ILE A 147 -4.90 11.86 -1.07
N ALA A 148 -6.21 11.76 -0.84
CA ALA A 148 -6.98 10.58 -1.18
C ALA A 148 -6.97 10.36 -2.71
N SER A 149 -7.24 9.13 -3.14
CA SER A 149 -7.22 8.81 -4.57
C SER A 149 -8.38 9.45 -5.33
N PRO A 150 -8.18 9.81 -6.60
CA PRO A 150 -9.28 10.26 -7.45
C PRO A 150 -10.22 9.06 -7.72
N THR A 151 -11.36 9.31 -8.37
CA THR A 151 -12.38 8.28 -8.63
C THR A 151 -11.77 7.05 -9.31
N SER A 152 -11.93 5.88 -8.71
CA SER A 152 -11.64 4.58 -9.35
C SER A 152 -12.87 4.11 -10.11
N GLY A 153 -12.70 3.71 -11.37
CA GLY A 153 -13.77 3.09 -12.16
C GLY A 153 -14.06 1.64 -11.79
N ARG A 154 -13.21 1.00 -10.98
CA ARG A 154 -13.35 -0.41 -10.55
C ARG A 154 -14.11 -0.58 -9.25
N VAL A 155 -14.20 0.49 -8.47
CA VAL A 155 -14.65 0.44 -7.08
C VAL A 155 -15.95 1.23 -6.96
N SER A 156 -16.93 0.69 -6.24
CA SER A 156 -18.19 1.39 -6.03
C SER A 156 -17.99 2.71 -5.29
N LYS A 157 -18.90 3.66 -5.51
CA LYS A 157 -18.91 4.92 -4.77
C LYS A 157 -18.95 4.70 -3.26
N ALA A 158 -19.72 3.71 -2.79
CA ALA A 158 -19.86 3.40 -1.37
C ALA A 158 -18.52 3.02 -0.72
N VAL A 159 -17.73 2.16 -1.36
CA VAL A 159 -16.40 1.79 -0.87
C VAL A 159 -15.45 2.99 -0.90
N GLN A 160 -15.47 3.79 -1.98
CA GLN A 160 -14.62 4.98 -2.09
C GLN A 160 -14.96 6.02 -0.99
N ASP A 161 -16.24 6.29 -0.76
CA ASP A 161 -16.70 7.18 0.31
C ASP A 161 -16.22 6.67 1.67
N PHE A 162 -16.47 5.39 1.95
CA PHE A 162 -16.12 4.77 3.22
C PHE A 162 -14.62 4.85 3.51
N VAL A 163 -13.75 4.57 2.54
CA VAL A 163 -12.29 4.68 2.72
C VAL A 163 -11.88 6.11 3.05
N VAL A 164 -12.39 7.10 2.32
CA VAL A 164 -12.05 8.51 2.57
C VAL A 164 -12.50 8.94 3.97
N ASP A 165 -13.70 8.53 4.39
CA ASP A 165 -14.23 8.86 5.70
C ASP A 165 -13.46 8.17 6.83
N GLN A 166 -13.02 6.92 6.65
CA GLN A 166 -12.17 6.23 7.61
C GLN A 166 -10.78 6.88 7.74
N VAL A 167 -10.18 7.31 6.63
CA VAL A 167 -8.92 8.07 6.66
C VAL A 167 -9.11 9.36 7.46
N ARG A 168 -10.18 10.13 7.19
CA ARG A 168 -10.50 11.35 7.95
C ARG A 168 -10.67 11.08 9.43
N ALA A 169 -11.44 10.05 9.78
CA ALA A 169 -11.70 9.69 11.17
C ALA A 169 -10.42 9.34 11.94
N GLN A 170 -9.48 8.63 11.29
CA GLN A 170 -8.25 8.16 11.94
C GLN A 170 -7.17 9.24 12.05
N PHE A 171 -7.09 10.14 11.07
CA PHE A 171 -6.19 11.30 11.19
C PHE A 171 -6.74 12.36 12.13
N GLY A 172 -8.06 12.50 12.24
CA GLY A 172 -8.70 13.54 13.05
C GLY A 172 -8.14 14.92 12.72
N ALA A 173 -7.69 15.65 13.74
CA ALA A 173 -7.08 16.97 13.59
C ALA A 173 -5.61 16.94 13.14
N ALA A 174 -4.96 15.76 13.08
CA ALA A 174 -3.54 15.63 12.79
C ALA A 174 -3.18 15.83 11.31
N ALA A 175 -4.14 15.64 10.40
CA ALA A 175 -3.93 15.86 8.97
C ALA A 175 -5.14 16.47 8.29
N MET A 176 -4.87 17.21 7.22
CA MET A 176 -5.89 17.61 6.26
C MET A 176 -6.01 16.54 5.17
N VAL A 177 -7.18 15.89 5.10
CA VAL A 177 -7.49 14.91 4.05
C VAL A 177 -8.13 15.62 2.86
N ILE A 178 -7.47 15.56 1.71
CA ILE A 178 -7.89 16.15 0.45
C ILE A 178 -8.56 15.06 -0.40
N ASP A 179 -9.82 15.27 -0.74
CA ASP A 179 -10.60 14.34 -1.55
C ASP A 179 -10.42 14.65 -3.04
N SER A 180 -9.55 13.89 -3.70
CA SER A 180 -9.23 14.10 -5.12
C SER A 180 -10.41 13.87 -6.07
N ARG A 181 -11.48 13.18 -5.64
CA ARG A 181 -12.67 12.94 -6.47
C ARG A 181 -13.42 14.25 -6.79
N ALA A 182 -13.26 15.27 -5.96
CA ALA A 182 -13.80 16.61 -6.20
C ALA A 182 -12.87 17.49 -7.07
N LEU A 183 -11.63 17.05 -7.32
CA LEU A 183 -10.58 17.86 -7.95
C LEU A 183 -10.34 17.50 -9.41
N ILE A 184 -10.84 16.36 -9.86
CA ILE A 184 -10.73 15.91 -11.25
C ILE A 184 -11.95 15.07 -11.61
N SER A 185 -12.50 15.27 -12.81
CA SER A 185 -13.72 14.59 -13.25
C SER A 185 -13.39 13.26 -13.93
N TYR A 186 -14.11 12.21 -13.54
CA TYR A 186 -14.08 10.90 -14.19
C TYR A 186 -15.09 10.84 -15.36
N PRO A 187 -14.81 10.13 -16.47
CA PRO A 187 -13.59 9.36 -16.77
C PRO A 187 -12.42 10.24 -17.21
N TYR A 188 -11.20 9.81 -16.91
CA TYR A 188 -9.98 10.53 -17.28
C TYR A 188 -9.58 10.28 -18.72
N ARG A 189 -8.98 11.29 -19.35
CA ARG A 189 -8.25 11.12 -20.61
C ARG A 189 -7.02 10.25 -20.38
N HIS A 190 -6.70 9.43 -21.38
CA HIS A 190 -5.57 8.47 -21.34
C HIS A 190 -5.56 7.60 -20.08
N MET A 191 -6.77 7.22 -19.64
CA MET A 191 -6.94 6.23 -18.59
C MET A 191 -6.44 4.87 -19.07
N GLU A 192 -5.63 4.23 -18.25
CA GLU A 192 -5.14 2.88 -18.47
C GLU A 192 -6.30 1.87 -18.38
N PRO A 193 -6.15 0.65 -18.94
CA PRO A 193 -7.19 -0.38 -18.89
C PRO A 193 -7.61 -0.81 -17.48
N ASP A 194 -6.86 -0.39 -16.46
CA ASP A 194 -7.22 -0.63 -15.08
C ASP A 194 -8.27 0.31 -14.49
N HIS A 195 -8.68 1.35 -15.23
CA HIS A 195 -9.65 2.35 -14.79
C HIS A 195 -9.26 3.10 -13.49
N GLU A 196 -7.97 3.13 -13.16
CA GLU A 196 -7.44 3.76 -11.94
C GLU A 196 -6.23 4.65 -12.25
N HIS A 197 -5.37 4.20 -13.15
CA HIS A 197 -4.23 4.98 -13.60
C HIS A 197 -4.59 5.78 -14.85
N PHE A 198 -4.03 6.97 -14.96
CA PHE A 198 -4.15 7.84 -16.13
C PHE A 198 -2.88 8.69 -16.25
N VAL A 199 -2.70 9.38 -17.37
CA VAL A 199 -1.55 10.26 -17.64
C VAL A 199 -1.97 11.47 -18.45
N GLY A 200 -1.10 12.48 -18.56
CA GLY A 200 -1.32 13.66 -19.39
C GLY A 200 -2.07 14.78 -18.65
N GLU A 201 -2.79 15.62 -19.41
CA GLU A 201 -3.36 16.88 -18.94
C GLU A 201 -4.26 16.75 -17.71
N ASP A 202 -5.07 15.69 -17.61
CA ASP A 202 -5.94 15.48 -16.46
C ASP A 202 -5.14 15.20 -15.18
N MET A 203 -3.99 14.53 -15.31
CA MET A 203 -3.07 14.28 -14.19
C MET A 203 -2.37 15.56 -13.75
N ASP A 204 -1.97 16.40 -14.71
CA ASP A 204 -1.39 17.71 -14.41
C ASP A 204 -2.41 18.64 -13.75
N ARG A 205 -3.65 18.67 -14.25
CA ARG A 205 -4.76 19.43 -13.66
C ARG A 205 -5.08 18.95 -12.24
N TRP A 206 -5.08 17.64 -12.01
CA TRP A 206 -5.25 17.09 -10.66
C TRP A 206 -4.15 17.58 -9.71
N ALA A 207 -2.88 17.54 -10.13
CA ALA A 207 -1.77 18.05 -9.34
C ALA A 207 -1.87 19.56 -9.08
N ASP A 208 -2.24 20.34 -10.10
CA ASP A 208 -2.41 21.80 -10.00
C ASP A 208 -3.55 22.15 -9.02
N ASN A 209 -4.68 21.44 -9.08
CA ASN A 209 -5.82 21.64 -8.16
C ASN A 209 -5.48 21.25 -6.71
N VAL A 210 -4.78 20.13 -6.51
CA VAL A 210 -4.27 19.74 -5.18
C VAL A 210 -3.32 20.80 -4.66
N PHE A 211 -2.37 21.24 -5.48
CA PHE A 211 -1.41 22.27 -5.10
C PHE A 211 -2.11 23.57 -4.69
N GLY A 212 -3.14 24.01 -5.42
CA GLY A 212 -3.91 25.20 -5.05
C GLY A 212 -4.49 25.14 -3.64
N ILE A 213 -5.02 23.98 -3.23
CA ILE A 213 -5.52 23.75 -1.86
C ILE A 213 -4.36 23.82 -0.85
N LEU A 214 -3.26 23.12 -1.12
CA LEU A 214 -2.10 23.07 -0.23
C LEU A 214 -1.49 24.47 -0.04
N SER A 215 -1.27 25.20 -1.13
CA SER A 215 -0.72 26.56 -1.08
C SER A 215 -1.66 27.53 -0.37
N GLY A 216 -2.96 27.41 -0.60
CA GLY A 216 -3.97 28.24 0.07
C GLY A 216 -3.97 28.03 1.58
N ASP A 217 -3.96 26.77 2.03
CA ASP A 217 -3.95 26.44 3.46
C ASP A 217 -2.60 26.75 4.14
N LEU A 218 -1.47 26.65 3.42
CA LEU A 218 -0.16 27.11 3.93
C LEU A 218 -0.07 28.64 4.03
N ALA A 219 -0.68 29.37 3.10
CA ALA A 219 -0.74 30.82 3.14
C ALA A 219 -1.66 31.32 4.28
N ALA A 220 -2.81 30.66 4.49
CA ALA A 220 -3.76 31.01 5.55
C ALA A 220 -3.24 30.65 6.95
N LYS A 221 -2.41 29.61 7.08
CA LYS A 221 -1.84 29.14 8.36
C LYS A 221 -0.32 28.97 8.23
N PRO A 222 0.44 30.06 8.43
CA PRO A 222 1.90 30.02 8.28
C PRO A 222 2.53 28.99 9.22
N LEU A 223 3.45 28.17 8.70
CA LEU A 223 4.12 27.12 9.46
C LEU A 223 4.85 27.63 10.71
N ALA A 224 5.32 28.89 10.71
CA ALA A 224 5.95 29.51 11.86
C ALA A 224 5.02 29.64 13.09
N SER A 225 3.71 29.67 12.87
CA SER A 225 2.70 29.74 13.94
C SER A 225 2.27 28.37 14.47
N LEU A 226 2.64 27.29 13.77
CA LEU A 226 2.23 25.94 14.12
C LEU A 226 3.25 25.27 15.02
N LYS A 227 2.74 24.58 16.03
CA LYS A 227 3.54 23.70 16.87
C LYS A 227 3.72 22.33 16.20
N PRO A 228 4.79 21.58 16.53
CA PRO A 228 4.91 20.19 16.10
C PRO A 228 3.69 19.36 16.50
N LEU A 229 3.22 18.49 15.60
CA LEU A 229 2.11 17.57 15.82
C LEU A 229 2.40 16.58 16.96
N SER A 230 3.68 16.34 17.26
CA SER A 230 4.12 15.52 18.38
C SER A 230 3.71 16.07 19.74
N GLU A 231 3.42 17.37 19.87
CA GLU A 231 2.87 17.94 21.11
C GLU A 231 1.41 17.50 21.37
N ALA A 232 0.62 17.28 20.31
CA ALA A 232 -0.76 16.79 20.41
C ALA A 232 -0.83 15.26 20.45
N PHE A 233 0.31 14.57 20.30
CA PHE A 233 0.36 13.11 20.23
C PHE A 233 -0.30 12.41 21.42
N PRO A 234 -0.10 12.80 22.70
CA PRO A 234 -0.73 12.13 23.82
C PRO A 234 -2.26 12.09 23.72
N GLN A 235 -2.88 13.20 23.30
CA GLN A 235 -4.33 13.32 23.14
C GLN A 235 -4.83 12.47 21.96
N ILE A 236 -4.07 12.43 20.86
CA ILE A 236 -4.39 11.61 19.69
C ILE A 236 -4.27 10.12 20.03
N ALA A 237 -3.24 9.72 20.77
CA ALA A 237 -3.02 8.36 21.22
C ALA A 237 -4.08 7.88 22.23
N GLU A 238 -4.56 8.78 23.10
CA GLU A 238 -5.64 8.48 24.04
C GLU A 238 -7.00 8.34 23.33
N ALA A 239 -7.32 9.26 22.40
CA ALA A 239 -8.54 9.18 21.59
C ALA A 239 -8.54 7.99 20.63
N ASN A 240 -7.36 7.47 20.31
CA ASN A 240 -7.16 6.33 19.43
C ASN A 240 -6.22 5.32 20.07
N PRO A 241 -6.68 4.55 21.08
CA PRO A 241 -5.81 3.55 21.69
C PRO A 241 -5.29 2.60 20.61
N PRO A 242 -4.02 2.18 20.70
CA PRO A 242 -3.52 1.08 19.89
C PRO A 242 -4.48 -0.08 20.02
N GLY A 243 -4.82 -0.74 18.91
CA GLY A 243 -5.47 -2.04 19.00
C GLY A 243 -4.63 -2.98 19.87
N PRO A 244 -5.23 -4.00 20.52
CA PRO A 244 -4.46 -4.94 21.33
C PRO A 244 -3.28 -5.44 20.50
N VAL A 245 -2.07 -5.08 20.95
CA VAL A 245 -0.84 -5.61 20.38
C VAL A 245 -0.86 -7.08 20.73
N ALA A 246 -1.21 -7.93 19.77
CA ALA A 246 -1.02 -9.36 19.93
C ALA A 246 0.46 -9.54 20.34
N PRO A 247 0.74 -10.15 21.51
CA PRO A 247 2.10 -10.27 22.00
C PRO A 247 2.97 -10.86 20.89
N ALA A 248 4.11 -10.22 20.66
CA ALA A 248 5.13 -10.73 19.77
C ALA A 248 5.74 -11.97 20.43
N ASP A 249 5.01 -13.08 20.40
CA ASP A 249 5.52 -14.36 20.84
C ASP A 249 6.55 -14.85 19.83
N ALA A 250 7.80 -14.75 20.27
CA ALA A 250 8.94 -15.40 19.69
C ALA A 250 8.84 -16.91 19.94
N SER A 251 8.10 -17.62 19.10
CA SER A 251 8.32 -19.05 18.81
C SER A 251 7.55 -19.44 17.55
N ASP A 252 7.85 -20.61 16.98
CA ASP A 252 7.35 -21.23 15.73
C ASP A 252 5.80 -21.33 15.57
N GLU A 253 4.98 -20.59 16.31
CA GLU A 253 3.51 -20.60 16.23
C GLU A 253 2.92 -19.98 14.95
N ARG A 254 3.72 -19.33 14.09
CA ARG A 254 3.24 -18.75 12.80
C ARG A 254 3.04 -19.78 11.69
N VAL A 255 3.52 -21.02 11.90
CA VAL A 255 3.41 -22.10 10.93
C VAL A 255 2.21 -22.98 11.27
N VAL A 256 1.25 -23.06 10.34
CA VAL A 256 0.15 -24.03 10.42
C VAL A 256 0.45 -25.20 9.48
N ASN A 257 0.46 -26.41 10.03
CA ASN A 257 0.57 -27.65 9.25
C ASN A 257 -0.81 -28.29 9.14
N LEU A 258 -1.34 -28.42 7.92
CA LEU A 258 -2.67 -28.99 7.67
C LEU A 258 -2.58 -30.22 6.75
N SER A 259 -3.46 -31.18 6.97
CA SER A 259 -3.90 -32.10 5.93
C SER A 259 -5.23 -31.59 5.42
N ALA A 260 -5.30 -31.15 4.17
CA ALA A 260 -6.49 -30.52 3.62
C ALA A 260 -6.77 -30.97 2.19
N ARG A 261 -8.04 -31.06 1.82
CA ARG A 261 -8.48 -31.49 0.48
C ARG A 261 -8.84 -30.28 -0.36
N LEU A 262 -8.22 -30.15 -1.53
CA LEU A 262 -8.52 -29.06 -2.45
C LEU A 262 -9.95 -29.19 -2.97
N VAL A 263 -10.77 -28.16 -2.79
CA VAL A 263 -12.17 -28.15 -3.23
C VAL A 263 -12.46 -27.10 -4.29
N PHE A 264 -11.70 -26.02 -4.33
CA PHE A 264 -11.93 -24.93 -5.28
C PHE A 264 -10.62 -24.33 -5.81
N LYS A 265 -10.65 -23.89 -7.07
CA LYS A 265 -9.54 -23.20 -7.72
C LYS A 265 -10.03 -21.94 -8.42
N SER A 266 -9.54 -20.77 -7.99
CA SER A 266 -9.72 -19.54 -8.75
C SER A 266 -8.97 -19.59 -10.08
N LYS A 267 -9.42 -18.80 -11.06
CA LYS A 267 -8.71 -18.69 -12.33
C LYS A 267 -7.54 -17.70 -12.18
N PRO A 268 -6.32 -18.04 -12.62
CA PRO A 268 -5.24 -17.07 -12.68
C PRO A 268 -5.65 -15.84 -13.49
N MET A 269 -5.20 -14.66 -13.07
CA MET A 269 -5.31 -13.45 -13.88
C MET A 269 -4.55 -13.63 -15.22
N SER A 270 -5.08 -13.02 -16.26
CA SER A 270 -4.35 -12.68 -17.49
C SER A 270 -3.25 -11.68 -17.18
N VAL A 271 -2.25 -11.56 -18.07
CA VAL A 271 -1.13 -10.64 -17.84
C VAL A 271 -1.61 -9.21 -17.79
N GLU A 272 -2.55 -8.87 -18.66
CA GLU A 272 -3.19 -7.56 -18.78
C GLU A 272 -3.92 -7.16 -17.50
N GLU A 273 -4.52 -8.11 -16.78
CA GLU A 273 -5.21 -7.86 -15.52
C GLU A 273 -4.28 -7.44 -14.38
N PHE A 274 -3.01 -7.88 -14.38
CA PHE A 274 -2.08 -7.58 -13.29
C PHE A 274 -0.89 -6.69 -13.67
N LEU A 275 -0.78 -6.25 -14.91
CA LEU A 275 0.11 -5.12 -15.21
C LEU A 275 -0.31 -3.88 -14.40
N PRO A 276 0.65 -3.03 -13.99
CA PRO A 276 2.11 -3.09 -14.24
C PRO A 276 2.90 -4.01 -13.27
N TYR A 277 2.25 -4.84 -12.46
CA TYR A 277 2.93 -5.79 -11.57
C TYR A 277 3.53 -6.96 -12.37
N GLN A 278 4.57 -7.59 -11.81
CA GLN A 278 5.24 -8.74 -12.44
C GLN A 278 4.92 -10.06 -11.76
N GLU A 279 4.39 -10.00 -10.54
CA GLU A 279 3.98 -11.13 -9.73
C GLU A 279 2.45 -11.12 -9.58
N SER A 280 1.87 -12.31 -9.49
CA SER A 280 0.47 -12.45 -9.12
C SER A 280 0.21 -13.75 -8.38
N LEU A 281 -0.79 -13.71 -7.50
CA LEU A 281 -1.28 -14.84 -6.72
C LEU A 281 -2.66 -15.30 -7.19
N VAL A 282 -2.94 -16.58 -7.02
CA VAL A 282 -4.26 -17.19 -7.25
C VAL A 282 -4.68 -18.01 -6.03
N GLY A 283 -5.92 -17.81 -5.58
CA GLY A 283 -6.46 -18.43 -4.37
C GLY A 283 -7.11 -19.79 -4.63
N TYR A 284 -6.72 -20.79 -3.86
CA TYR A 284 -7.30 -22.14 -3.84
C TYR A 284 -7.86 -22.44 -2.45
N VAL A 285 -9.06 -23.02 -2.38
CA VAL A 285 -9.73 -23.34 -1.10
C VAL A 285 -9.62 -24.83 -0.83
N TYR A 286 -9.24 -25.17 0.39
CA TYR A 286 -9.11 -26.55 0.85
C TYR A 286 -10.01 -26.79 2.06
N ASP A 287 -10.72 -27.92 2.08
CA ASP A 287 -11.38 -28.42 3.28
C ASP A 287 -10.33 -28.99 4.23
N VAL A 288 -10.27 -28.48 5.46
CA VAL A 288 -9.35 -28.97 6.48
C VAL A 288 -9.83 -30.32 6.98
N ARG A 289 -9.00 -31.35 6.79
CA ARG A 289 -9.28 -32.71 7.31
C ARG A 289 -8.65 -32.93 8.68
N LYS A 290 -7.46 -32.37 8.88
CA LYS A 290 -6.71 -32.52 10.13
C LYS A 290 -5.69 -31.39 10.29
N VAL A 291 -5.64 -30.79 11.46
CA VAL A 291 -4.52 -29.94 11.89
C VAL A 291 -3.40 -30.86 12.38
N LEU A 292 -2.24 -30.80 11.72
CA LEU A 292 -1.07 -31.62 12.02
C LEU A 292 -0.09 -30.90 12.96
N GLY A 293 -0.17 -29.57 13.05
CA GLY A 293 0.64 -28.73 13.93
C GLY A 293 0.29 -27.25 13.76
N GLY A 294 0.55 -26.42 14.78
CA GLY A 294 0.05 -25.04 14.85
C GLY A 294 -1.43 -24.97 15.27
N ARG A 295 -1.97 -23.75 15.39
CA ARG A 295 -3.38 -23.50 15.75
C ARG A 295 -4.18 -23.12 14.50
N TYR A 296 -5.29 -23.80 14.25
CA TYR A 296 -6.22 -23.49 13.15
C TYR A 296 -7.60 -24.08 13.45
N ASN A 297 -8.64 -23.26 13.38
CA ASN A 297 -9.98 -23.64 13.86
C ASN A 297 -11.05 -23.66 12.75
N GLU A 298 -10.75 -23.15 11.56
CA GLU A 298 -11.70 -23.10 10.47
C GLU A 298 -11.81 -24.45 9.74
N SER A 299 -12.99 -24.72 9.20
CA SER A 299 -13.25 -25.93 8.40
C SER A 299 -12.66 -25.88 7.00
N GLN A 300 -12.32 -24.69 6.52
CA GLN A 300 -11.74 -24.44 5.20
C GLN A 300 -10.60 -23.44 5.31
N VAL A 301 -9.60 -23.56 4.43
CA VAL A 301 -8.47 -22.64 4.35
C VAL A 301 -8.30 -22.13 2.92
N LEU A 302 -8.12 -20.82 2.79
CA LEU A 302 -7.73 -20.17 1.53
C LEU A 302 -6.20 -20.15 1.45
N VAL A 303 -5.64 -20.78 0.42
CA VAL A 303 -4.20 -20.79 0.17
C VAL A 303 -3.90 -20.13 -1.15
N MET A 304 -3.06 -19.09 -1.10
CA MET A 304 -2.57 -18.35 -2.24
C MET A 304 -1.35 -19.03 -2.83
N HIS A 305 -1.39 -19.22 -4.15
CA HIS A 305 -0.28 -19.79 -4.92
C HIS A 305 0.23 -18.77 -5.95
N PRO A 306 1.54 -18.68 -6.17
CA PRO A 306 2.11 -17.90 -7.26
C PRO A 306 1.55 -18.38 -8.60
N ALA A 307 0.85 -17.50 -9.30
CA ALA A 307 0.40 -17.71 -10.67
C ALA A 307 1.43 -17.18 -11.67
N TYR A 308 2.06 -16.03 -11.38
CA TYR A 308 3.13 -15.45 -12.17
C TYR A 308 4.26 -14.93 -11.28
N ILE A 309 5.50 -15.06 -11.76
CA ILE A 309 6.71 -14.54 -11.14
C ILE A 309 7.59 -13.93 -12.23
N GLY A 310 7.89 -12.63 -12.15
CA GLY A 310 8.64 -11.96 -13.22
C GLY A 310 7.95 -12.09 -14.58
N LEU A 311 6.62 -11.97 -14.63
CA LEU A 311 5.76 -12.21 -15.79
C LEU A 311 5.80 -13.64 -16.36
N ARG A 312 6.50 -14.58 -15.70
CA ARG A 312 6.54 -15.99 -16.08
C ARG A 312 5.48 -16.78 -15.35
N LYS A 313 4.63 -17.46 -16.11
CA LYS A 313 3.58 -18.33 -15.59
C LYS A 313 4.17 -19.48 -14.78
N GLN A 314 3.65 -19.67 -13.58
CA GLN A 314 4.05 -20.75 -12.68
C GLN A 314 3.19 -22.00 -12.91
N SER A 315 3.80 -23.17 -12.73
CA SER A 315 3.08 -24.43 -12.88
C SER A 315 2.17 -24.70 -11.69
N LEU A 316 0.86 -24.66 -11.93
CA LEU A 316 -0.18 -24.97 -10.95
C LEU A 316 -0.81 -26.36 -11.16
N ARG A 317 -0.21 -27.17 -12.05
CA ARG A 317 -0.75 -28.48 -12.47
C ARG A 317 -0.76 -29.53 -11.36
N LYS A 318 0.11 -29.38 -10.35
CA LYS A 318 0.20 -30.31 -9.21
C LYS A 318 -1.06 -30.31 -8.33
N TYR A 319 -1.82 -29.21 -8.35
CA TYR A 319 -3.03 -29.01 -7.55
C TYR A 319 -4.27 -29.47 -8.31
N LYS A 320 -4.87 -30.58 -7.86
CA LYS A 320 -6.06 -31.21 -8.45
C LYS A 320 -7.19 -31.22 -7.42
N ILE A 321 -8.37 -30.74 -7.84
CA ILE A 321 -9.57 -30.75 -7.01
C ILE A 321 -9.88 -32.20 -6.58
N GLY A 322 -10.33 -32.37 -5.34
CA GLY A 322 -10.61 -33.65 -4.71
C GLY A 322 -9.40 -34.34 -4.07
N LYS A 323 -8.16 -33.92 -4.37
CA LYS A 323 -6.97 -34.50 -3.74
C LYS A 323 -6.65 -33.84 -2.40
N ALA A 324 -6.11 -34.65 -1.49
CA ALA A 324 -5.60 -34.20 -0.20
C ALA A 324 -4.11 -33.87 -0.28
N TYR A 325 -3.71 -32.83 0.43
CA TYR A 325 -2.36 -32.29 0.48
C TYR A 325 -1.95 -32.06 1.92
N ARG A 326 -0.66 -32.28 2.21
CA ARG A 326 -0.03 -31.75 3.42
C ARG A 326 0.48 -30.36 3.11
N LEU A 327 -0.02 -29.38 3.85
CA LEU A 327 0.24 -27.97 3.64
C LEU A 327 0.99 -27.44 4.86
N LYS A 328 2.18 -26.87 4.63
CA LYS A 328 2.90 -26.08 5.64
C LYS A 328 2.71 -24.62 5.28
N LEU A 329 1.99 -23.88 6.10
CA LEU A 329 1.39 -22.59 5.77
C LEU A 329 1.89 -21.49 6.70
N HIS A 330 2.11 -20.30 6.13
CA HIS A 330 2.17 -19.03 6.85
C HIS A 330 0.95 -18.19 6.50
N GLN A 331 0.48 -17.37 7.44
CA GLN A 331 -0.48 -16.31 7.11
C GLN A 331 0.16 -15.40 6.05
N LEU A 332 -0.55 -15.15 4.97
CA LEU A 332 -0.02 -14.39 3.84
C LEU A 332 0.42 -12.99 4.27
N GLU A 333 -0.30 -12.37 5.20
CA GLU A 333 -0.06 -11.03 5.70
C GLU A 333 1.37 -10.81 6.22
N GLY A 334 1.94 -11.83 6.87
CA GLY A 334 3.29 -11.80 7.41
C GLY A 334 4.41 -12.01 6.38
N THR A 335 4.07 -12.20 5.09
CA THR A 335 5.02 -12.61 4.05
C THR A 335 5.28 -11.51 3.02
N PRO A 336 6.42 -11.57 2.29
CA PRO A 336 6.69 -10.65 1.17
C PRO A 336 5.64 -10.68 0.06
N TRP A 337 4.79 -11.70 0.03
CA TRP A 337 3.72 -11.88 -0.95
C TRP A 337 2.44 -11.11 -0.60
N ASN A 338 2.30 -10.55 0.60
CA ASN A 338 1.07 -9.88 1.05
C ASN A 338 0.62 -8.76 0.09
N THR A 339 1.57 -7.98 -0.43
CA THR A 339 1.29 -6.83 -1.30
C THR A 339 1.21 -7.22 -2.78
N VAL A 340 1.28 -8.52 -3.11
CA VAL A 340 1.20 -8.98 -4.50
C VAL A 340 -0.26 -9.08 -4.93
N LYS A 341 -0.55 -8.56 -6.11
CA LYS A 341 -1.89 -8.62 -6.69
C LYS A 341 -2.41 -10.06 -6.74
N ARG A 342 -3.63 -10.26 -6.27
CA ARG A 342 -4.18 -11.59 -6.03
C ARG A 342 -5.59 -11.72 -6.58
N LYS A 343 -5.94 -12.93 -6.99
CA LYS A 343 -7.28 -13.28 -7.47
C LYS A 343 -7.85 -14.43 -6.65
N ASP A 344 -9.03 -14.19 -6.10
CA ASP A 344 -9.84 -15.19 -5.41
C ASP A 344 -11.28 -15.10 -5.92
N ASP A 345 -11.72 -16.13 -6.63
CA ASP A 345 -13.06 -16.25 -7.20
C ASP A 345 -13.97 -17.14 -6.31
N SER A 346 -13.53 -17.51 -5.10
CA SER A 346 -14.24 -18.47 -4.23
C SER A 346 -15.51 -17.92 -3.59
N GLY A 347 -15.60 -16.59 -3.45
CA GLY A 347 -16.68 -15.92 -2.72
C GLY A 347 -16.60 -16.11 -1.19
N LEU A 348 -15.57 -16.79 -0.67
CA LEU A 348 -15.39 -17.05 0.76
C LEU A 348 -14.61 -15.93 1.43
N ILE A 349 -15.27 -14.78 1.56
CA ILE A 349 -14.70 -13.51 2.06
C ILE A 349 -14.31 -13.49 3.54
N ASN A 350 -14.54 -14.58 4.27
CA ASN A 350 -14.24 -14.72 5.70
C ASN A 350 -12.98 -15.56 5.97
N LEU A 351 -12.41 -16.19 4.94
CA LEU A 351 -11.20 -16.98 5.10
C LEU A 351 -9.96 -16.10 5.01
N GLU A 352 -9.15 -16.11 6.07
CA GLU A 352 -7.81 -15.52 6.03
C GLU A 352 -6.94 -16.23 4.97
N PRO A 353 -6.22 -15.47 4.13
CA PRO A 353 -5.34 -16.06 3.12
C PRO A 353 -4.03 -16.53 3.74
N TYR A 354 -3.65 -17.76 3.41
CA TYR A 354 -2.35 -18.35 3.74
C TYR A 354 -1.51 -18.53 2.48
N ILE A 355 -0.23 -18.77 2.64
CA ILE A 355 0.68 -19.19 1.57
C ILE A 355 1.48 -20.41 2.02
N GLN A 356 1.78 -21.34 1.10
CA GLN A 356 2.68 -22.43 1.43
C GLN A 356 4.10 -21.89 1.64
N VAL A 357 4.80 -22.37 2.65
CA VAL A 357 6.21 -22.01 2.89
C VAL A 357 7.08 -22.26 1.65
N GLU A 358 6.81 -23.34 0.90
CA GLU A 358 7.48 -23.61 -0.39
C GLU A 358 7.24 -22.51 -1.44
N ASP A 359 6.03 -21.95 -1.47
CA ASP A 359 5.65 -20.92 -2.43
C ASP A 359 6.13 -19.54 -1.97
N GLU A 360 6.16 -19.29 -0.67
CA GLU A 360 6.74 -18.09 -0.08
C GLU A 360 8.21 -17.92 -0.51
N ASN A 361 8.99 -19.00 -0.40
CA ASN A 361 10.41 -19.03 -0.77
C ASN A 361 10.69 -18.70 -2.24
N LYS A 362 9.67 -18.74 -3.11
CA LYS A 362 9.80 -18.36 -4.53
C LYS A 362 9.73 -16.86 -4.77
N TYR A 363 9.48 -16.05 -3.74
CA TYR A 363 9.43 -14.60 -3.89
C TYR A 363 10.74 -14.09 -4.50
N PRO A 364 10.74 -13.33 -5.61
CA PRO A 364 12.01 -12.96 -6.22
C PRO A 364 12.78 -12.06 -5.25
N GLY A 365 14.03 -12.39 -4.95
CA GLY A 365 14.83 -11.66 -3.96
C GLY A 365 15.10 -12.42 -2.66
N THR A 366 14.52 -13.60 -2.44
CA THR A 366 14.95 -14.56 -1.39
C THR A 366 16.22 -15.34 -1.78
N SER A 367 16.67 -15.24 -3.03
CA SER A 367 17.86 -15.94 -3.55
C SER A 367 19.00 -14.94 -3.88
N ARG A 368 19.61 -14.38 -2.84
CA ARG A 368 21.02 -13.93 -2.82
C ARG A 368 21.58 -14.08 -1.41
N SER A 369 21.86 -15.32 -1.04
CA SER A 369 22.82 -15.67 0.01
C SER A 369 23.35 -17.07 -0.30
N ASN A 370 24.40 -17.10 -1.12
CA ASN A 370 25.50 -18.04 -0.98
C ASN A 370 26.76 -17.20 -0.88
#